data_AF-A0A1M4X0M1-F1
#
_entry.id   AF-A0A1M4X0M1-F1
#
_cell.length_a   1.000
_cell.length_b   1.000
_cell.length_c   1.000
_cell.angle_alpha   90.00
_cell.angle_beta   90.00
_cell.angle_gamma   90.00
#
_symmetry.space_group_name_H-M   'P 1'
#
loop_
_entity.id
_entity.type
_entity.pdbx_description
1 polymer ?
#
loop_
_entity_poly.entity_id
_entity_poly.type
_entity_poly.pdbx_seq_one_letter_code
_entity_poly.pdbx_strand_id
1 'polypeptide(L)'
;MWYYSKLFSVNREEIFNDPNFWISSGLLLWSCFGIFRCLPMYYLYNNDQEFSNFIKSNFDVVNIILYLSIFISLSKYEYSFKRGTTSNH
;
A
#
# COMPACT_ATOMS: atom_id res chain seq x y z
N MET A 1 14.50 -22.11 8.80
CA MET A 1 14.86 -21.33 9.99
C MET A 1 15.25 -19.88 9.69
N TRP A 2 16.01 -19.57 8.62
CA TRP A 2 16.47 -18.20 8.30
C TRP A 2 15.37 -17.14 8.13
N TYR A 3 14.26 -17.49 7.48
CA TYR A 3 13.13 -16.57 7.24
C TYR A 3 12.38 -16.19 8.52
N TYR A 4 12.22 -17.15 9.44
CA TYR A 4 11.52 -16.96 10.71
C TYR A 4 12.31 -16.07 11.67
N SER A 5 13.63 -16.27 11.73
CA SER A 5 14.54 -15.41 12.49
C SER A 5 14.55 -13.97 11.99
N LYS A 6 14.40 -13.77 10.67
CA LYS A 6 14.39 -12.43 10.07
C LYS A 6 13.05 -11.71 10.24
N LEU A 7 11.95 -12.44 10.49
CA LEU A 7 10.63 -11.89 10.82
C LEU A 7 10.51 -11.48 12.30
N PHE A 8 11.12 -12.24 13.22
CA PHE A 8 11.07 -11.96 14.65
C PHE A 8 12.12 -10.94 15.12
N SER A 9 13.18 -10.70 14.33
CA SER A 9 14.19 -9.69 14.64
C SER A 9 13.84 -8.29 14.13
N VAL A 10 12.74 -8.11 13.38
CA VAL A 10 12.38 -6.79 12.88
C VAL A 10 11.71 -6.01 14.00
N ASN A 11 12.45 -5.06 14.56
CA ASN A 11 11.86 -4.05 15.43
C ASN A 11 10.71 -3.40 14.64
N ARG A 12 9.50 -3.40 15.20
CA ARG A 12 8.31 -2.84 14.52
C ARG A 12 8.54 -1.39 14.05
N GLU A 13 9.40 -0.65 14.74
CA GLU A 13 9.81 0.70 14.36
C GLU A 13 10.67 0.77 13.08
N GLU A 14 11.43 -0.28 12.75
CA GLU A 14 12.20 -0.35 11.49
C GLU A 14 11.30 -0.65 10.29
N ILE A 15 10.25 -1.45 10.46
CA ILE A 15 9.35 -1.85 9.36
C ILE A 15 8.64 -0.65 8.76
N PHE A 16 8.08 0.22 9.61
CA PHE A 16 7.43 1.46 9.16
C PHE A 16 8.44 2.49 8.64
N ASN A 17 9.74 2.27 8.83
CA ASN A 17 10.80 3.10 8.27
C ASN A 17 11.30 2.60 6.92
N ASP A 18 11.02 1.34 6.56
CA ASP A 18 11.36 0.79 5.26
C ASP A 18 10.37 1.31 4.19
N PRO A 19 10.85 2.05 3.18
CA PRO A 19 9.99 2.54 2.11
C PRO A 19 9.39 1.41 1.26
N ASN A 20 10.03 0.25 1.16
CA ASN A 20 9.50 -0.90 0.41
C ASN A 20 8.28 -1.52 1.09
N PHE A 21 8.20 -1.42 2.42
CA PHE A 21 7.05 -1.88 3.18
C PHE A 21 5.79 -1.09 2.83
N TRP A 22 5.89 0.25 2.75
CA TRP A 22 4.77 1.12 2.39
C TRP A 22 4.25 0.87 0.97
N ILE A 23 5.16 0.67 0.01
CA ILE A 23 4.80 0.35 -1.38
C ILE A 23 4.11 -1.02 -1.42
N SER A 24 4.73 -2.04 -0.81
CA SER A 24 4.22 -3.41 -0.83
C SER A 24 2.88 -3.55 -0.11
N SER A 25 2.71 -2.89 1.05
CA SER A 25 1.46 -2.87 1.81
C SER A 25 0.37 -2.11 1.07
N GLY A 26 0.70 -0.96 0.45
CA GLY A 26 -0.24 -0.20 -0.37
C GLY A 26 -0.74 -1.00 -1.57
N LEU A 27 0.18 -1.64 -2.32
CA LEU A 27 -0.16 -2.51 -3.45
C LEU A 27 -0.97 -3.73 -3.03
N LEU A 28 -0.62 -4.39 -1.93
CA LEU A 28 -1.36 -5.55 -1.43
C LEU A 28 -2.82 -5.19 -1.10
N LEU A 29 -3.01 -4.05 -0.43
CA LEU A 29 -4.33 -3.55 -0.06
C LEU A 29 -5.12 -3.17 -1.34
N TRP A 30 -4.48 -2.45 -2.27
CA TRP A 30 -5.08 -2.10 -3.56
C TRP A 30 -5.50 -3.34 -4.37
N SER A 31 -4.65 -4.35 -4.47
CA SER A 31 -4.96 -5.60 -5.17
C SER A 31 -6.09 -6.38 -4.50
N CYS A 32 -6.11 -6.46 -3.17
CA CYS A 32 -7.18 -7.13 -2.43
C CYS A 32 -8.54 -6.48 -2.72
N PHE A 33 -8.62 -5.15 -2.65
CA PHE A 33 -9.83 -4.39 -3.00
C PHE A 33 -10.17 -4.44 -4.50
N GLY A 34 -9.17 -4.53 -5.38
CA GLY A 34 -9.38 -4.72 -6.82
C GLY A 34 -10.03 -6.07 -7.14
N ILE A 35 -9.59 -7.15 -6.49
CA ILE A 35 -10.21 -8.48 -6.63
C ILE A 35 -11.62 -8.48 -6.03
N PHE A 36 -11.78 -7.83 -4.87
CA PHE A 36 -13.09 -7.61 -4.24
C PHE A 36 -14.02 -6.72 -5.06
N ARG A 37 -13.55 -5.96 -6.05
CA ARG A 37 -14.39 -5.24 -7.01
C ARG A 37 -14.83 -6.14 -8.16
N CYS A 38 -13.97 -7.05 -8.61
CA CYS A 38 -14.31 -8.01 -9.68
C CYS A 38 -15.46 -8.95 -9.28
N LEU A 39 -15.51 -9.38 -8.02
CA LEU A 39 -16.54 -10.30 -7.50
C LEU A 39 -17.99 -9.70 -7.49
N PRO A 40 -18.26 -8.53 -6.89
CA PRO A 40 -19.60 -7.93 -6.86
C PRO A 40 -19.99 -7.33 -8.21
N MET A 41 -19.04 -6.87 -9.05
CA MET A 41 -19.38 -6.31 -10.36
C MET A 41 -20.06 -7.35 -11.27
N TYR A 42 -19.73 -8.64 -11.11
CA TYR A 42 -20.39 -9.72 -11.85
C TYR A 42 -21.77 -10.09 -11.28
N TYR A 43 -21.91 -10.06 -9.95
CA TYR A 43 -23.16 -10.42 -9.27
C TYR A 43 -24.24 -9.33 -9.37
N LEU A 44 -23.82 -8.07 -9.54
CA LEU A 44 -24.67 -6.91 -9.25
C LEU A 44 -24.98 -6.04 -10.48
N TYR A 45 -24.35 -6.35 -11.63
CA TYR A 45 -24.60 -5.73 -12.94
C TYR A 45 -26.08 -5.81 -13.37
N ASN A 46 -26.84 -6.78 -12.88
CA ASN A 46 -28.23 -7.01 -13.29
C ASN A 46 -29.29 -6.39 -12.36
N ASN A 47 -28.93 -5.81 -11.20
CA ASN A 47 -29.94 -5.36 -10.21
C ASN A 47 -29.78 -3.93 -9.67
N ASP A 48 -28.57 -3.38 -9.48
CA ASP A 48 -28.44 -2.10 -8.73
C ASP A 48 -27.31 -1.18 -9.19
N GLN A 49 -27.68 -0.10 -9.86
CA GLN A 49 -26.76 0.92 -10.36
C GLN A 49 -26.17 1.79 -9.24
N GLU A 50 -26.88 1.96 -8.11
CA GLU A 50 -26.38 2.67 -6.92
C GLU A 50 -25.18 1.96 -6.29
N PHE A 51 -25.24 0.64 -6.18
CA PHE A 51 -24.16 -0.14 -5.55
C PHE A 51 -22.90 -0.15 -6.42
N SER A 52 -23.05 -0.09 -7.74
CA SER A 52 -21.91 0.11 -8.67
C SER A 52 -21.18 1.44 -8.39
N ASN A 53 -21.93 2.51 -8.15
CA ASN A 53 -21.37 3.81 -7.75
C ASN A 53 -20.73 3.76 -6.35
N PHE A 54 -21.33 3.04 -5.40
CA PHE A 54 -20.75 2.82 -4.08
C PHE A 54 -19.40 2.09 -4.14
N ILE A 55 -19.29 1.01 -4.92
CA ILE A 55 -18.04 0.28 -5.14
C ILE A 55 -16.99 1.17 -5.82
N LYS A 56 -17.40 2.00 -6.79
CA LYS A 56 -16.51 2.96 -7.45
C LYS A 56 -15.94 3.98 -6.47
N SER A 57 -16.80 4.58 -5.64
CA SER A 57 -16.38 5.54 -4.61
C SER A 57 -15.45 4.91 -3.58
N ASN A 58 -15.71 3.69 -3.13
CA ASN A 58 -14.80 2.96 -2.22
C ASN A 58 -13.44 2.69 -2.85
N PHE A 59 -13.40 2.36 -4.13
CA PHE A 59 -12.14 2.13 -4.84
C PHE A 59 -11.32 3.43 -4.98
N ASP A 60 -11.98 4.57 -5.17
CA ASP A 60 -11.32 5.88 -5.19
C ASP A 60 -10.68 6.23 -3.83
N VAL A 61 -11.34 5.88 -2.71
CA VAL A 61 -10.75 6.01 -1.37
C VAL A 61 -9.50 5.13 -1.21
N VAL A 62 -9.55 3.89 -1.69
CA VAL A 62 -8.39 2.97 -1.65
C VAL A 62 -7.24 3.50 -2.52
N ASN A 63 -7.53 4.09 -3.69
CA ASN A 63 -6.51 4.74 -4.51
C ASN A 63 -5.83 5.90 -3.79
N ILE A 64 -6.57 6.73 -3.06
CA ILE A 64 -6.00 7.81 -2.25
C ILE A 64 -5.03 7.24 -1.20
N ILE A 65 -5.42 6.17 -0.51
CA ILE A 65 -4.56 5.48 0.48
C ILE A 65 -3.28 4.93 -0.17
N LEU A 66 -3.39 4.36 -1.38
CA LEU A 66 -2.24 3.89 -2.14
C LEU A 66 -1.28 5.04 -2.47
N TYR A 67 -1.80 6.16 -2.98
CA TYR A 67 -0.97 7.32 -3.29
C TYR A 67 -0.29 7.92 -2.06
N LEU A 68 -1.00 8.01 -0.92
CA LEU A 68 -0.40 8.43 0.34
C LEU A 68 0.72 7.49 0.80
N SER A 69 0.52 6.18 0.66
CA SER A 69 1.53 5.18 1.02
C SER A 69 2.78 5.28 0.15
N ILE A 70 2.60 5.48 -1.16
CA ILE A 70 3.70 5.72 -2.10
C ILE A 70 4.42 7.04 -1.78
N PHE A 71 3.67 8.10 -1.45
CA PHE A 71 4.25 9.38 -1.08
C PHE A 71 5.13 9.28 0.17
N ILE A 72 4.64 8.62 1.23
CA ILE A 72 5.39 8.36 2.46
C ILE A 72 6.67 7.57 2.16
N SER A 73 6.58 6.57 1.30
CA SER A 73 7.73 5.80 0.84
C SER A 73 8.76 6.68 0.13
N LEU A 74 8.31 7.54 -0.78
CA LEU A 74 9.18 8.44 -1.54
C LEU A 74 9.90 9.45 -0.63
N SER A 75 9.18 10.05 0.33
CA SER A 75 9.77 10.98 1.29
C SER A 75 10.84 10.31 2.16
N LYS A 76 10.64 9.04 2.55
CA LYS A 76 11.64 8.24 3.28
C LYS A 76 12.85 7.91 2.40
N TYR A 77 12.64 7.61 1.12
CA TYR A 77 13.72 7.44 0.15
C TYR A 77 14.55 8.71 -0.02
N GLU A 78 13.92 9.86 -0.21
CA GLU A 78 14.61 11.15 -0.36
C GLU A 78 15.44 11.50 0.89
N TYR A 79 14.86 11.29 2.08
CA TYR A 79 15.55 11.52 3.34
C TYR A 79 16.78 10.61 3.53
N SER A 80 16.63 9.34 3.18
CA SER A 80 17.73 8.37 3.23
C SER A 80 18.83 8.71 2.21
N PHE A 81 18.44 9.17 1.02
CA PHE A 81 19.36 9.62 -0.03
C PHE A 81 20.16 10.86 0.40
N LYS A 82 19.50 11.89 0.96
CA LYS A 82 20.15 13.12 1.45
C LYS A 82 21.16 12.87 2.57
N ARG A 83 20.90 11.92 3.48
CA ARG A 83 21.85 11.52 4.54
C ARG A 83 23.08 10.78 3.98
N GLY A 84 22.90 9.94 2.97
CA GLY A 84 24.02 9.24 2.32
C GLY A 84 25.02 10.22 1.67
N THR A 85 24.55 11.38 1.20
CA THR A 85 25.40 12.42 0.62
C THR A 85 26.13 13.30 1.65
N THR A 86 25.67 13.39 2.90
CA THR A 86 26.30 14.23 3.94
C THR A 86 27.43 13.53 4.71
N SER A 87 27.55 12.20 4.59
CA SER A 87 28.64 11.43 5.21
C SER A 87 29.95 11.41 4.41
N ASN A 88 29.94 11.93 3.18
CA ASN A 88 31.09 11.92 2.27
C ASN A 88 31.77 13.29 2.13
N HIS A 89 31.53 14.20 3.06
CA HIS A 89 32.14 15.53 3.10
C HIS A 89 32.76 15.83 4.46
#